data_AF-A0A545UJB4-F1
#
_entry.id   AF-A0A545UJB4-F1
#
_cell.length_a   1.000
_cell.length_b   1.000
_cell.length_c   1.000
_cell.angle_alpha   90.00
_cell.angle_beta   90.00
_cell.angle_gamma   90.00
#
_symmetry.space_group_name_H-M   'P 1'
#
loop_
_entity.id
_entity.type
_entity.pdbx_description
1 polymer ?
#
loop_
_entity_poly.entity_id
_entity_poly.type
_entity_poly.pdbx_seq_one_letter_code
_entity_poly.pdbx_strand_id
1 'polypeptide(L)' 'MKRESLTSLEQLKQLEKKLNQCQKEVRELIQLKQPPVVSARSLINIKLSGLNDYENDRLNAILNSMSFSERTNASIS' A
#
# COMPACT_ATOMS: atom_id res chain seq x y z
N MET A 1 -19.86 -17.96 -49.06
CA MET A 1 -18.84 -18.01 -47.97
C MET A 1 -19.35 -17.17 -46.80
N LYS A 2 -19.80 -17.79 -45.69
CA LYS A 2 -20.35 -17.08 -44.50
C LYS A 2 -20.07 -17.80 -43.16
N ARG A 3 -19.16 -18.78 -43.11
CA ARG A 3 -18.90 -19.59 -41.90
C ARG A 3 -17.69 -19.13 -41.07
N GLU A 4 -16.77 -18.38 -41.68
CA GLU A 4 -15.49 -17.99 -41.04
C GLU A 4 -15.65 -16.89 -39.98
N SER A 5 -16.71 -16.07 -40.07
CA SER A 5 -16.94 -14.97 -39.13
C SER A 5 -17.48 -15.45 -37.77
N LEU A 6 -18.31 -16.50 -37.76
CA LEU A 6 -18.84 -17.08 -36.52
C LEU A 6 -17.74 -17.75 -35.70
N THR A 7 -16.83 -18.46 -36.37
CA THR A 7 -15.66 -19.07 -35.72
C THR A 7 -14.69 -18.03 -35.18
N SER A 8 -14.52 -16.91 -35.91
CA SER A 8 -13.64 -15.81 -35.48
C SER A 8 -14.17 -15.10 -34.22
N LEU A 9 -15.48 -14.89 -34.14
CA LEU A 9 -16.11 -14.28 -32.96
C LEU A 9 -15.99 -15.18 -31.73
N GLU A 10 -16.15 -16.49 -31.90
CA GLU A 10 -16.05 -17.45 -30.81
C GLU A 10 -14.61 -17.58 -30.31
N GLN A 11 -13.63 -17.58 -31.22
CA GLN A 11 -12.21 -17.49 -30.89
C GLN A 11 -11.87 -16.22 -30.11
N LEU A 12 -12.43 -15.07 -30.51
CA LEU A 12 -12.23 -13.79 -29.82
C LEU A 12 -12.73 -13.85 -28.38
N LYS A 13 -13.94 -14.40 -28.15
CA LYS A 13 -14.50 -14.59 -26.80
C LYS A 13 -13.65 -15.51 -25.94
N GLN A 14 -13.10 -16.58 -26.53
CA GLN A 14 -12.20 -17.48 -25.80
C GLN A 14 -10.88 -16.80 -25.43
N LEU A 15 -10.32 -15.97 -26.31
CA LEU A 15 -9.13 -15.16 -26.06
C LEU A 15 -9.37 -14.15 -24.93
N GLU A 16 -10.49 -13.43 -24.97
CA GLU A 16 -10.86 -12.47 -23.92
C GLU A 16 -10.98 -13.15 -22.55
N LYS A 17 -11.61 -14.33 -22.49
CA LYS A 17 -11.70 -15.13 -21.25
C LYS A 17 -10.33 -15.53 -20.72
N LYS A 18 -9.43 -16.00 -21.59
CA LYS A 18 -8.06 -16.37 -21.21
C LYS A 18 -7.24 -15.16 -20.74
N LEU A 19 -7.42 -14.01 -21.39
CA LEU A 19 -6.76 -12.75 -21.00
C LEU A 19 -7.20 -12.30 -19.60
N ASN A 20 -8.50 -12.31 -19.33
CA ASN A 20 -9.04 -11.95 -18.02
C ASN A 20 -8.52 -12.88 -16.91
N GLN A 21 -8.42 -14.19 -17.19
CA GLN A 21 -7.86 -15.15 -16.26
C GLN A 21 -6.38 -14.86 -15.96
N CYS A 22 -5.57 -14.62 -17.00
CA CYS A 22 -4.16 -14.25 -16.86
C CYS A 22 -3.98 -12.95 -16.07
N GLN A 23 -4.78 -11.92 -16.35
CA GLN A 23 -4.74 -10.65 -15.61
C GLN A 23 -5.07 -10.83 -14.13
N LYS A 24 -6.00 -11.73 -13.79
CA LYS A 24 -6.33 -12.07 -12.40
C LYS A 24 -5.16 -12.73 -11.69
N GLU A 25 -4.56 -13.75 -12.31
CA GLU A 25 -3.40 -14.46 -11.76
C GLU A 25 -2.21 -13.52 -11.56
N VAL A 26 -1.94 -12.63 -12.52
CA VAL A 26 -0.88 -11.61 -12.38
C VAL A 26 -1.16 -10.66 -11.22
N ARG A 27 -2.41 -10.21 -11.03
CA ARG A 27 -2.77 -9.36 -9.88
C ARG A 27 -2.57 -10.08 -8.55
N GLU A 28 -2.96 -11.35 -8.46
CA GLU A 28 -2.75 -12.17 -7.26
C GLU A 28 -1.26 -12.36 -6.95
N LEU A 29 -0.44 -12.63 -7.98
CA LEU A 29 1.02 -12.74 -7.83
C LEU A 29 1.67 -11.42 -7.43
N ILE A 30 1.18 -10.28 -7.93
CA ILE A 30 1.65 -8.95 -7.51
C ILE A 30 1.26 -8.67 -6.06
N GLN A 31 0.02 -8.97 -5.64
CA GLN A 31 -0.40 -8.80 -4.25
C GLN A 31 0.39 -9.68 -3.29
N LEU A 32 0.69 -10.93 -3.67
CA LEU A 32 1.52 -11.84 -2.87
C LEU A 32 2.97 -11.35 -2.73
N LYS A 33 3.48 -10.62 -3.73
CA LYS A 33 4.85 -10.07 -3.75
C LYS A 33 4.97 -8.66 -3.19
N GLN A 34 3.86 -7.95 -3.01
CA GLN A 34 3.92 -6.67 -2.30
C GLN A 34 4.15 -6.98 -0.82
N PRO A 35 5.27 -6.52 -0.22
CA PRO A 35 5.36 -6.50 1.23
C PRO A 35 4.12 -5.76 1.74
N PRO A 36 3.54 -6.18 2.89
CA PRO A 36 2.39 -5.50 3.45
C PRO A 36 2.70 -4.02 3.42
N VAL A 37 1.83 -3.23 2.78
CA VAL A 37 1.96 -1.76 2.74
C VAL A 37 2.24 -1.38 4.16
N VAL A 38 3.50 -1.06 4.44
CA VAL A 38 3.93 -0.65 5.77
C VAL A 38 3.20 0.65 5.89
N SER A 39 2.03 0.60 6.53
CA SER A 39 1.17 1.75 6.76
C SER A 39 2.12 2.81 7.23
N ALA A 40 2.39 3.79 6.34
CA ALA A 40 3.46 4.74 6.56
C ALA A 40 3.10 5.36 7.89
N ARG A 41 3.90 5.08 8.93
CA ARG A 41 3.58 5.55 10.28
C ARG A 41 3.35 7.04 10.14
N SER A 42 2.12 7.49 10.37
CA SER A 42 1.80 8.90 10.28
C SER A 42 2.75 9.62 11.22
N LEU A 43 3.68 10.38 10.64
CA LEU A 43 4.69 11.06 11.41
C LEU A 43 3.99 12.09 12.29
N ILE A 44 4.35 12.11 13.56
CA ILE A 44 3.90 13.13 14.49
C ILE A 44 4.49 14.46 14.05
N ASN A 45 3.64 15.47 13.91
CA ASN A 45 4.03 16.84 13.61
C ASN A 45 3.30 17.79 14.57
N ILE A 46 3.98 18.17 15.65
CA ILE A 46 3.48 19.06 16.70
C ILE A 46 4.25 20.37 16.62
N LYS A 47 3.55 21.49 16.79
CA LYS A 47 4.13 22.83 16.97
C LYS A 47 3.65 23.41 18.30
N LEU A 48 4.58 23.59 19.24
CA LEU A 48 4.31 24.20 20.54
C LEU A 48 4.69 25.69 20.49
N SER A 49 3.77 26.54 20.92
CA SER A 49 3.92 28.00 20.90
C SER A 49 5.05 28.52 21.81
N GLY A 50 5.49 27.72 22.78
CA GLY A 50 6.62 28.03 23.67
C GLY A 50 7.99 27.55 23.17
N LEU A 51 8.06 26.89 22.01
CA LEU A 51 9.30 26.39 21.42
C LEU A 51 9.59 27.11 20.11
N ASN A 52 10.87 27.35 19.82
CA ASN A 52 11.28 27.83 18.51
C ASN A 52 11.19 26.70 17.45
N ASP A 53 11.39 27.04 16.17
CA ASP A 53 11.20 26.08 15.07
C ASP A 53 12.20 24.90 15.17
N TYR A 54 13.47 25.17 15.54
CA TYR A 54 14.47 24.11 15.73
C TYR A 54 14.11 23.14 16.86
N GLU A 55 13.59 23.66 17.97
CA GLU A 55 13.16 22.84 19.11
C GLU A 55 11.94 21.98 18.76
N ASN A 56 11.00 22.52 17.98
CA ASN A 56 9.86 21.76 17.47
C ASN A 56 10.32 20.66 16.49
N ASP A 57 11.26 20.95 15.59
CA ASP A 57 11.81 19.96 14.66
C ASP A 57 12.53 18.84 15.40
N ARG A 58 13.35 19.18 16.41
CA ARG A 58 14.04 18.21 17.26
C ARG A 58 13.07 17.34 18.04
N LEU A 59 11.98 17.91 18.57
CA LEU A 59 10.93 17.17 19.26
C LEU A 59 10.23 16.16 18.32
N ASN A 60 9.82 16.61 17.14
CA ASN A 60 9.20 15.75 16.14
C ASN A 60 10.14 14.63 15.69
N ALA A 61 11.45 14.91 15.54
CA ALA A 61 12.44 13.88 15.23
C ALA A 61 12.52 12.79 16.32
N ILE A 62 12.53 13.18 17.60
CA ILE A 62 12.54 12.23 18.74
C ILE A 62 11.27 11.37 18.74
N LEU A 63 10.09 12.00 18.66
CA LEU A 63 8.80 11.32 18.70
C LEU A 63 8.62 10.32 17.54
N ASN A 64 9.17 10.66 16.37
CA ASN A 64 9.15 9.80 15.20
C ASN A 64 10.23 8.70 15.22
N SER A 65 11.31 8.89 15.97
CA SER A 65 12.36 7.87 16.15
C SER A 65 12.00 6.77 17.16
N MET A 66 11.05 7.00 18.07
CA MET A 66 10.64 6.00 19.06
C MET A 66 9.82 4.87 18.42
N SER A 67 10.19 3.63 18.72
CA SER A 67 9.49 2.44 18.23
C SER A 67 8.13 2.30 18.91
N PHE A 68 7.13 1.73 18.22
CA PHE A 68 5.76 1.56 18.76
C PHE A 68 5.73 0.85 20.13
N SER A 69 6.70 -0.04 20.38
CA SER A 69 6.87 -0.78 21.64
C SER A 69 7.31 0.07 22.85
N GLU A 70 7.90 1.26 22.64
CA GLU A 70 8.37 2.13 23.73
C GLU A 70 7.28 3.11 24.20
N ARG A 71 6.28 3.39 23.36
CA ARG A 71 5.18 4.32 23.69
C ARG A 71 4.20 3.76 24.72
N THR A 72 4.11 2.44 24.85
CA THR A 72 3.17 1.73 25.74
C THR A 72 3.75 1.37 27.11
N ASN A 73 5.04 1.58 27.35
CA ASN A 73 5.68 1.20 28.61
C ASN A 73 5.69 2.30 29.69
N ALA A 74 4.95 3.40 29.48
CA ALA A 74 4.53 4.26 30.58
C ALA A 74 3.38 3.59 31.36
N SER A 75 3.60 2.39 31.88
CA SER A 75 2.84 1.92 33.04
C SER A 75 3.30 2.78 34.21
N ILE A 76 2.55 3.85 34.45
CA ILE A 76 2.61 4.68 35.65
C ILE A 76 2.45 3.72 36.84
N SER A 77 3.52 3.52 37.60
CA SER A 77 3.46 3.01 38.98
C SER A 77 3.64 4.18 39.93
#